data_AF-A0A353QYG9-F1
#
_entry.id   AF-A0A353QYG9-F1
#
_cell.length_a   1.000
_cell.length_b   1.000
_cell.length_c   1.000
_cell.angle_alpha   90.00
_cell.angle_beta   90.00
_cell.angle_gamma   90.00
#
_symmetry.space_group_name_H-M   'P 1'
#
loop_
_entity.id
_entity.type
_entity.pdbx_description
1 polymer ?
#
loop_
_entity_poly.entity_id
_entity_poly.type
_entity_poly.pdbx_seq_one_letter_code
_entity_poly.pdbx_strand_id
1 'polypeptide(L)'
;MENTKIKFSKNSLFRKPIAKDDGYIHFIAIGGIGMSALAKILIELGYKVSGSDLKNNANIKSIENTGGIVKIGHSSENINNCSLVVVSSAIKPDNPELIEAK
;
A
#
# COMPACT_ATOMS: atom_id res chain seq x y z
N MET A 1 -11.13 12.12 -35.12
CA MET A 1 -9.80 11.83 -34.54
C MET A 1 -9.97 10.65 -33.61
N GLU A 2 -9.22 9.59 -33.88
CA GLU A 2 -9.54 8.19 -33.58
C GLU A 2 -9.58 7.82 -32.09
N ASN A 3 -10.56 6.98 -31.77
CA ASN A 3 -10.65 6.22 -30.54
C ASN A 3 -9.52 5.18 -30.47
N THR A 4 -8.46 5.46 -29.73
CA THR A 4 -7.43 4.46 -29.42
C THR A 4 -7.97 3.48 -28.38
N LYS A 5 -8.63 2.41 -28.86
CA LYS A 5 -8.89 1.22 -28.06
C LYS A 5 -7.56 0.53 -27.78
N ILE A 6 -6.98 0.79 -26.61
CA ILE A 6 -5.83 0.05 -26.10
C ILE A 6 -6.27 -1.42 -25.92
N LYS A 7 -5.78 -2.31 -26.80
CA LYS A 7 -5.94 -3.75 -26.65
C LYS A 7 -4.89 -4.26 -25.66
N PHE A 8 -5.31 -4.58 -24.45
CA PHE A 8 -4.45 -5.24 -23.48
C PHE A 8 -4.25 -6.71 -23.88
N SER A 9 -2.99 -7.09 -24.13
CA SER A 9 -2.58 -8.48 -24.35
C SER A 9 -2.70 -9.26 -23.04
N LYS A 10 -3.21 -10.51 -23.11
CA LYS A 10 -3.43 -11.39 -21.95
C LYS A 10 -2.16 -11.74 -21.15
N ASN A 11 -0.98 -11.35 -21.63
CA ASN A 11 0.33 -11.56 -20.98
C ASN A 11 1.06 -10.25 -20.59
N SER A 12 0.34 -9.15 -20.44
CA SER A 12 0.92 -7.87 -20.01
C SER A 12 0.95 -7.77 -18.47
N LEU A 13 2.14 -7.66 -17.88
CA LEU A 13 2.35 -7.36 -16.44
C LEU A 13 1.78 -5.99 -15.99
N PHE A 14 1.16 -5.22 -16.88
CA PHE A 14 0.52 -3.97 -16.54
C PHE A 14 -0.89 -4.22 -16.00
N ARG A 15 -0.98 -4.37 -14.68
CA ARG A 15 -2.24 -4.22 -13.94
C ARG A 15 -2.86 -2.86 -14.27
N LYS A 16 -4.20 -2.80 -14.26
CA LYS A 16 -4.98 -1.57 -14.43
C LYS A 16 -4.41 -0.46 -13.53
N PRO A 17 -4.25 0.78 -14.03
CA PRO A 17 -3.79 1.90 -13.19
C PRO A 17 -4.75 2.09 -12.00
N ILE A 18 -4.19 2.22 -10.80
CA ILE A 18 -4.95 2.44 -9.56
C ILE A 18 -5.47 3.87 -9.59
N ALA A 19 -6.78 4.03 -9.56
CA ALA A 19 -7.38 5.35 -9.38
C ALA A 19 -7.16 5.81 -7.93
N LYS A 20 -7.00 7.11 -7.71
CA LYS A 20 -6.74 7.68 -6.37
C LYS A 20 -7.84 7.35 -5.34
N ASP A 21 -9.04 7.06 -5.83
CA ASP A 21 -10.22 6.77 -5.01
C ASP A 21 -10.56 5.29 -4.90
N ASP A 22 -9.77 4.38 -5.48
CA ASP A 22 -10.07 2.93 -5.59
C ASP A 22 -9.87 2.15 -4.28
N GLY A 23 -9.58 2.84 -3.17
CA GLY A 23 -9.22 2.26 -1.87
C GLY A 23 -7.83 2.67 -1.41
N TYR A 24 -7.34 2.02 -0.35
CA TYR A 24 -6.02 2.32 0.21
C TYR A 24 -4.90 1.55 -0.50
N ILE A 25 -3.74 2.20 -0.64
CA ILE A 25 -2.46 1.52 -0.83
C ILE A 25 -1.96 1.14 0.57
N HIS A 26 -1.99 -0.16 0.90
CA HIS A 26 -1.62 -0.67 2.21
C HIS A 26 -0.17 -1.14 2.26
N PHE A 27 0.61 -0.67 3.22
CA PHE A 27 2.01 -1.06 3.41
C PHE A 27 2.19 -1.99 4.60
N ILE A 28 2.81 -3.15 4.38
CA ILE A 28 3.25 -4.03 5.48
C ILE A 28 4.68 -3.63 5.89
N ALA A 29 4.89 -3.33 7.17
CA ALA A 29 6.10 -2.72 7.72
C ALA A 29 6.35 -1.28 7.22
N ILE A 30 5.32 -0.45 7.30
CA ILE A 30 5.33 0.94 6.81
C ILE A 30 6.35 1.83 7.54
N GLY A 31 6.72 1.50 8.76
CA GLY A 31 7.68 2.24 9.59
C GLY A 31 9.14 2.10 9.15
N GLY A 32 9.45 1.19 8.22
CA GLY A 32 10.78 1.06 7.62
C GLY A 32 11.22 2.32 6.86
N ILE A 33 12.53 2.55 6.76
CA ILE A 33 13.09 3.78 6.16
C ILE A 33 12.59 3.97 4.71
N GLY A 34 12.72 2.94 3.87
CA GLY A 34 12.27 3.00 2.47
C GLY A 34 10.74 3.03 2.31
N MET A 35 10.04 2.22 3.11
CA MET A 35 8.58 2.13 3.03
C MET A 35 7.91 3.44 3.46
N SER A 36 8.38 4.06 4.53
CA SER A 36 7.84 5.34 5.01
C SER A 36 8.10 6.49 4.05
N ALA A 37 9.25 6.50 3.36
CA ALA A 37 9.53 7.48 2.32
C ALA A 37 8.55 7.34 1.15
N LEU A 38 8.33 6.11 0.66
CA LEU A 38 7.40 5.85 -0.43
C LEU A 38 5.95 6.16 -0.05
N ALA A 39 5.54 5.79 1.16
CA ALA A 39 4.20 6.10 1.70
C ALA A 39 3.91 7.61 1.66
N LYS A 40 4.86 8.44 2.13
CA LYS A 40 4.71 9.91 2.12
C LYS A 40 4.61 10.48 0.71
N ILE A 41 5.40 9.97 -0.23
CA ILE A 41 5.31 10.39 -1.64
C ILE A 41 3.93 10.08 -2.21
N LEU A 42 3.37 8.91 -1.92
CA LEU A 42 2.02 8.56 -2.39
C LEU A 42 0.93 9.43 -1.78
N ILE A 43 1.05 9.76 -0.49
CA ILE A 43 0.16 10.71 0.18
C ILE A 43 0.22 12.08 -0.50
N GLU A 44 1.42 12.60 -0.75
CA GLU A 44 1.62 13.89 -1.44
C GLU A 44 1.02 13.89 -2.85
N LEU A 45 1.08 12.76 -3.55
CA LEU A 45 0.45 12.58 -4.86
C LEU A 45 -1.08 12.43 -4.80
N GLY A 46 -1.66 12.43 -3.60
CA GLY A 46 -3.11 12.36 -3.35
C GLY A 46 -3.68 10.95 -3.30
N TYR A 47 -2.85 9.92 -3.06
CA TYR A 47 -3.34 8.57 -2.80
C TYR A 47 -3.69 8.39 -1.33
N LYS A 48 -4.69 7.55 -1.06
CA LYS A 48 -5.01 7.09 0.28
C LYS A 48 -4.00 6.01 0.67
N VAL A 49 -3.25 6.26 1.74
CA VAL A 49 -2.24 5.32 2.24
C VAL A 49 -2.65 4.80 3.61
N SER A 50 -2.55 3.48 3.77
CA SER A 50 -2.62 2.82 5.06
C SER A 50 -1.42 1.90 5.25
N GLY A 51 -1.21 1.39 6.45
CA GLY A 51 -0.21 0.37 6.68
C GLY A 51 -0.21 -0.21 8.07
N SER A 52 0.63 -1.22 8.24
CA SER A 52 0.86 -1.90 9.50
C SER A 52 2.34 -1.90 9.86
N ASP A 53 2.66 -1.95 11.14
CA ASP A 53 4.01 -2.23 11.63
C ASP A 53 3.96 -2.90 13.01
N LEU A 54 5.02 -3.62 13.38
CA LEU A 54 5.10 -4.30 14.67
C LEU A 54 5.28 -3.32 15.84
N LYS A 55 5.94 -2.17 15.60
CA LYS A 55 6.26 -1.20 16.65
C LYS A 55 6.07 0.22 16.15
N ASN A 56 5.58 1.08 17.04
CA ASN A 56 5.49 2.51 16.76
C ASN A 56 6.89 3.14 16.73
N ASN A 57 7.11 4.13 15.86
CA ASN A 57 8.37 4.85 15.69
C ASN A 57 8.14 6.26 15.11
N ALA A 58 9.21 7.04 14.94
CA ALA A 58 9.12 8.41 14.42
C ALA A 58 8.60 8.49 12.97
N ASN A 59 8.88 7.48 12.14
CA ASN A 59 8.39 7.42 10.76
C ASN A 59 6.86 7.25 10.73
N ILE A 60 6.32 6.37 11.58
CA ILE A 60 4.88 6.13 11.72
C ILE A 60 4.16 7.42 12.12
N LYS A 61 4.63 8.09 13.18
CA LYS A 61 4.08 9.39 13.61
C LYS A 61 4.08 10.42 12.49
N SER A 62 5.16 10.46 11.71
CA SER A 62 5.26 11.38 10.58
C SER A 62 4.27 11.04 9.46
N ILE A 63 3.97 9.77 9.20
CA ILE A 63 2.98 9.35 8.22
C ILE A 63 1.57 9.71 8.68
N GLU A 64 1.25 9.44 9.95
CA GLU A 64 -0.02 9.81 10.57
C GLU A 64 -0.26 11.33 10.48
N ASN A 65 0.77 12.13 10.74
CA ASN A 65 0.71 13.59 10.59
C ASN A 65 0.48 14.05 9.15
N THR A 66 0.85 13.25 8.15
CA THR A 66 0.57 13.52 6.73
C THR A 66 -0.80 13.00 6.27
N GLY A 67 -1.57 12.36 7.14
CA GLY A 67 -2.92 11.83 6.82
C GLY A 67 -2.96 10.35 6.44
N GLY A 68 -1.84 9.63 6.60
CA GLY A 68 -1.83 8.17 6.45
C GLY A 68 -2.41 7.47 7.69
N ILE A 69 -2.97 6.27 7.51
CA ILE A 69 -3.51 5.47 8.60
C ILE A 69 -2.55 4.34 8.92
N VAL A 70 -2.04 4.27 10.15
CA VAL A 70 -1.14 3.18 10.57
C VAL A 70 -1.77 2.36 11.69
N LYS A 71 -1.65 1.03 11.61
CA LYS A 71 -2.02 0.08 12.65
C LYS A 71 -0.78 -0.56 13.24
N ILE A 72 -0.73 -0.69 14.56
CA ILE A 72 0.35 -1.41 15.24
C ILE A 72 -0.09 -2.86 15.45
N GLY A 73 0.75 -3.79 15.03
CA GLY A 73 0.45 -5.21 14.93
C GLY A 73 -0.04 -5.62 13.53
N HIS A 74 0.18 -6.89 13.18
CA HIS A 74 -0.30 -7.46 11.92
C HIS A 74 -1.59 -8.24 12.12
N SER A 75 -2.59 -7.96 11.29
CA SER A 75 -3.90 -8.62 11.30
C SER A 75 -4.46 -8.62 9.89
N SER A 76 -5.10 -9.71 9.45
CA SER A 76 -5.77 -9.77 8.13
C SER A 76 -6.81 -8.65 7.97
N GLU A 77 -7.42 -8.19 9.07
CA GLU A 77 -8.38 -7.07 9.05
C GLU A 77 -7.76 -5.71 8.66
N ASN A 78 -6.44 -5.57 8.75
CA ASN A 78 -5.74 -4.32 8.41
C ASN A 78 -5.82 -3.99 6.91
N ILE A 79 -6.04 -4.99 6.05
CA ILE A 79 -6.11 -4.80 4.60
C ILE A 79 -7.54 -4.61 4.06
N ASN A 80 -8.53 -4.51 4.96
CA ASN A 80 -9.90 -4.21 4.58
C ASN A 80 -9.97 -2.88 3.81
N ASN A 81 -10.56 -2.90 2.61
CA ASN A 81 -10.67 -1.77 1.69
C ASN A 81 -9.33 -1.28 1.08
N CYS A 82 -8.34 -2.16 0.93
CA CYS A 82 -7.15 -1.88 0.13
C CYS A 82 -7.34 -2.28 -1.35
N SER A 83 -6.76 -1.51 -2.26
CA SER A 83 -6.69 -1.86 -3.70
C SER A 83 -5.34 -2.44 -4.07
N LEU A 84 -4.32 -2.19 -3.24
CA LEU A 84 -2.95 -2.62 -3.43
C LEU A 84 -2.28 -2.84 -2.08
N VAL A 85 -1.53 -3.94 -1.98
CA VAL A 85 -0.64 -4.21 -0.86
C VAL A 85 0.82 -4.08 -1.31
N VAL A 86 1.59 -3.27 -0.59
CA VAL A 86 3.03 -3.07 -0.79
C VAL A 86 3.76 -3.80 0.33
N VAL A 87 4.67 -4.69 -0.06
CA VAL A 87 5.46 -5.49 0.88
C VAL A 87 6.94 -5.33 0.60
N SER A 88 7.74 -5.36 1.67
CA SER A 88 9.19 -5.46 1.55
C SER A 88 9.64 -6.92 1.57
N SER A 89 10.88 -7.18 1.12
CA SER A 89 11.50 -8.51 1.21
C SER A 89 11.70 -9.01 2.65
N ALA A 90 11.57 -8.14 3.64
CA ALA A 90 11.69 -8.49 5.06
C ALA A 90 10.39 -9.08 5.65
N ILE A 91 9.27 -9.04 4.91
CA ILE A 91 8.00 -9.60 5.37
C ILE A 91 8.03 -11.12 5.25
N LYS A 92 7.76 -11.81 6.37
CA LYS A 92 7.71 -13.26 6.40
C LYS A 92 6.48 -13.79 5.63
N PRO A 93 6.57 -14.96 5.00
CA PRO A 93 5.44 -15.55 4.27
C PRO A 93 4.21 -15.87 5.12
N ASP A 94 4.38 -16.01 6.43
CA ASP A 94 3.33 -16.30 7.42
C ASP A 94 2.61 -15.05 7.94
N ASN A 95 2.95 -13.86 7.42
CA ASN A 95 2.27 -12.63 7.80
C ASN A 95 0.78 -12.69 7.40
N PRO A 96 -0.16 -12.45 8.34
CA PRO A 96 -1.59 -12.62 8.07
C PRO A 96 -2.13 -11.67 7.00
N GLU A 97 -1.58 -10.45 6.88
CA GLU A 97 -1.95 -9.49 5.83
C GLU A 97 -1.44 -9.93 4.46
N LEU A 98 -0.24 -10.51 4.40
CA LEU A 98 0.31 -11.05 3.16
C LEU A 98 -0.45 -12.29 2.68
N ILE A 99 -0.91 -13.14 3.60
CA ILE A 99 -1.72 -14.31 3.27
C ILE A 99 -3.08 -13.87 2.71
N GLU A 100 -3.75 -12.93 3.36
CA GLU A 100 -5.07 -12.44 2.92
C GLU A 100 -4.99 -11.68 1.58
N ALA A 101 -3.85 -11.07 1.26
CA ALA A 101 -3.65 -10.32 0.02
C ALA A 101 -3.43 -11.18 -1.25
N LYS A 102 -3.20 -12.50 -1.10
CA LYS A 102 -2.87 -13.42 -2.20
C LYS A 102 -4.11 -14.07 -2.80
#